data_AF-A0A7W6K2X8-F1
#
_entry.id   AF-A0A7W6K2X8-F1
#
_cell.length_a   1.000
_cell.length_b   1.000
_cell.length_c   1.000
_cell.angle_alpha   90.00
_cell.angle_beta   90.00
_cell.angle_gamma   90.00
#
_symmetry.space_group_name_H-M   'P 1'
#
loop_
_entity.id
_entity.type
_entity.pdbx_description
1 polymer ?
#
loop_
_entity_poly.entity_id
_entity_poly.type
_entity_poly.pdbx_seq_one_letter_code
_entity_poly.pdbx_strand_id
1 'polypeptide(L)'
;MNDVAALPEQSSVKPAGRKPMPGGVIMQVRNAPRAEPSRYGEWFYGEKSAARKKLKPITNEMNDEEVAAATKENLALIGTETAQRIIAKLPKGHNLYQAVRTSTLKAAPHLGACKFGEIITDYDHEKYDLMQVFLANFSGHLDTSKTARFLTPMNRNYDQMFFGLHVQVDRAGNPLGFNQSLGSNGIAFQTKNLLSAFYHVAVASTGLPSEIVKAGHRAG
;
A
#
# COMPACT_ATOMS: atom_id res chain seq x y z
N MET A 1 19.99 10.12 6.66
CA MET A 1 18.64 10.73 6.59
C MET A 1 18.09 10.42 5.21
N ASN A 2 16.92 9.76 5.12
CA ASN A 2 16.15 9.28 3.94
C ASN A 2 15.42 7.97 4.34
N ASP A 3 14.28 7.47 3.80
CA ASP A 3 13.25 7.91 2.83
C ASP A 3 11.96 7.10 3.05
N VAL A 4 10.86 7.55 2.42
CA VAL A 4 9.69 6.73 2.07
C VAL A 4 9.14 7.20 0.71
N ALA A 5 8.77 6.25 -0.14
CA ALA A 5 7.96 6.42 -1.37
C ALA A 5 8.21 7.69 -2.21
N ALA A 6 9.11 7.56 -3.20
CA ALA A 6 8.81 8.11 -4.52
C ALA A 6 7.84 7.18 -5.25
N LEU A 7 7.14 7.68 -6.26
CA LEU A 7 6.43 6.84 -7.22
C LEU A 7 7.46 5.92 -7.92
N PRO A 8 7.14 4.63 -8.19
CA PRO A 8 8.16 3.62 -8.42
C PRO A 8 8.91 3.82 -9.75
N GLU A 9 10.21 4.13 -9.66
CA GLU A 9 11.15 4.06 -10.80
C GLU A 9 11.27 2.63 -11.33
N GLN A 10 11.43 2.50 -12.65
CA GLN A 10 11.67 1.21 -13.30
C GLN A 10 13.15 0.81 -13.22
N SER A 11 13.40 -0.50 -13.07
CA SER A 11 14.74 -1.09 -12.89
C SER A 11 15.47 -1.30 -14.22
N SER A 12 16.75 -0.91 -14.29
CA SER A 12 17.72 -1.34 -15.33
C SER A 12 19.05 -1.82 -14.73
N VAL A 13 19.83 -2.63 -15.46
CA VAL A 13 20.74 -3.66 -14.92
C VAL A 13 21.98 -3.88 -15.83
N LYS A 14 23.26 -3.95 -15.36
CA LYS A 14 23.77 -3.80 -13.98
C LYS A 14 25.15 -3.09 -13.75
N PRO A 15 26.35 -3.72 -13.83
CA PRO A 15 27.29 -3.54 -12.70
C PRO A 15 28.75 -3.16 -13.02
N ALA A 16 29.48 -2.61 -12.02
CA ALA A 16 30.71 -3.22 -11.47
C ALA A 16 31.42 -2.38 -10.35
N GLY A 17 31.78 -3.05 -9.24
CA GLY A 17 33.10 -2.93 -8.59
C GLY A 17 33.38 -1.84 -7.54
N ARG A 18 33.45 -2.23 -6.24
CA ARG A 18 34.65 -2.21 -5.35
C ARG A 18 34.31 -2.44 -3.86
N LYS A 19 35.32 -2.81 -3.07
CA LYS A 19 35.38 -3.08 -1.61
C LYS A 19 36.83 -2.72 -1.14
N PRO A 20 37.16 -2.64 0.17
CA PRO A 20 36.42 -2.15 1.36
C PRO A 20 37.33 -1.25 2.25
N MET A 21 37.08 -1.19 3.58
CA MET A 21 37.95 -0.76 4.73
C MET A 21 37.59 0.63 5.36
N PRO A 22 37.98 0.94 6.63
CA PRO A 22 37.26 0.43 7.81
C PRO A 22 37.03 1.46 8.95
N GLY A 23 36.16 1.10 9.91
CA GLY A 23 36.19 1.60 11.30
C GLY A 23 35.04 2.50 11.76
N GLY A 24 34.70 2.39 13.06
CA GLY A 24 33.96 3.44 13.78
C GLY A 24 32.65 3.04 14.45
N VAL A 25 32.71 2.83 15.78
CA VAL A 25 31.63 3.02 16.77
C VAL A 25 30.41 2.09 16.73
N ILE A 26 30.37 1.16 17.69
CA ILE A 26 29.16 0.44 18.11
C ILE A 26 28.26 1.41 18.89
N MET A 27 27.12 1.81 18.32
CA MET A 27 26.08 2.54 19.05
C MET A 27 24.97 1.57 19.46
N GLN A 28 24.87 1.25 20.75
CA GLN A 28 23.78 0.43 21.28
C GLN A 28 22.43 1.16 21.18
N VAL A 29 21.64 0.88 20.15
CA VAL A 29 20.23 1.31 20.09
C VAL A 29 19.39 0.25 20.82
N ARG A 30 18.98 0.57 22.05
CA ARG A 30 18.14 -0.31 22.87
C ARG A 30 16.68 -0.30 22.38
N ASN A 31 16.05 -1.47 22.51
CA ASN A 31 14.60 -1.70 22.42
C ASN A 31 13.94 -1.45 21.05
N ALA A 32 14.18 -2.37 20.09
CA ALA A 32 13.13 -2.70 19.13
C ALA A 32 11.94 -3.36 19.86
N PRO A 33 10.68 -3.04 19.52
CA PRO A 33 9.52 -3.70 20.10
C PRO A 33 9.48 -5.19 19.71
N ARG A 34 9.10 -6.01 20.69
CA ARG A 34 9.02 -7.48 20.62
C ARG A 34 8.34 -7.97 19.33
N ALA A 35 9.01 -8.87 18.60
CA ALA A 35 8.44 -9.58 17.47
C ALA A 35 7.05 -10.18 17.77
N GLU A 36 6.03 -9.71 17.03
CA GLU A 36 4.68 -10.29 17.03
C GLU A 36 4.31 -10.79 15.62
N PRO A 37 4.81 -11.97 15.20
CA PRO A 37 4.50 -12.56 13.89
C PRO A 37 3.03 -12.98 13.74
N SER A 38 2.22 -12.95 14.81
CA SER A 38 0.84 -13.43 14.84
C SER A 38 -0.19 -12.49 14.22
N ARG A 39 0.01 -11.17 14.30
CA ARG A 39 -1.08 -10.19 14.17
C ARG A 39 -1.42 -9.69 12.76
N TYR A 40 -0.51 -9.81 11.79
CA TYR A 40 -0.76 -9.37 10.40
C TYR A 40 -2.04 -9.99 9.81
N GLY A 41 -2.25 -11.29 10.03
CA GLY A 41 -3.46 -11.96 9.56
C GLY A 41 -4.72 -11.49 10.30
N GLU A 42 -4.61 -11.19 11.60
CA GLU A 42 -5.73 -10.77 12.44
C GLU A 42 -6.23 -9.37 12.09
N TRP A 43 -5.34 -8.42 11.78
CA TRP A 43 -5.74 -7.08 11.34
C TRP A 43 -6.53 -7.13 10.03
N PHE A 44 -5.91 -7.61 8.95
CA PHE A 44 -6.49 -7.50 7.61
C PHE A 44 -7.66 -8.47 7.35
N TYR A 45 -7.77 -9.56 8.11
CA TYR A 45 -8.72 -10.65 7.81
C TYR A 45 -9.43 -11.26 9.01
N GLY A 46 -9.09 -10.88 10.25
CA GLY A 46 -9.47 -11.63 11.44
C GLY A 46 -8.79 -13.00 11.53
N GLU A 47 -9.12 -13.76 12.58
CA GLU A 47 -8.42 -15.00 12.95
C GLU A 47 -8.43 -16.11 11.87
N LYS A 48 -9.41 -16.09 10.94
CA LYS A 48 -9.78 -17.22 10.08
C LYS A 48 -9.17 -17.22 8.67
N SER A 49 -8.14 -16.42 8.41
CA SER A 49 -7.58 -16.29 7.05
C SER A 49 -6.59 -17.39 6.66
N ALA A 50 -6.78 -17.99 5.48
CA ALA A 50 -5.80 -18.90 4.89
C ALA A 50 -4.44 -18.21 4.61
N ALA A 51 -4.45 -16.90 4.30
CA ALA A 51 -3.25 -16.07 4.20
C ALA A 51 -2.32 -16.21 5.40
N ARG A 52 -2.89 -16.29 6.61
CA ARG A 52 -2.14 -16.25 7.89
C ARG A 52 -1.09 -17.35 7.97
N LYS A 53 -1.38 -18.53 7.40
CA LYS A 53 -0.45 -19.67 7.36
C LYS A 53 0.70 -19.51 6.34
N LYS A 54 0.58 -18.56 5.41
CA LYS A 54 1.57 -18.23 4.37
C LYS A 54 2.43 -17.02 4.74
N LEU A 55 2.08 -16.29 5.80
CA LEU A 55 2.85 -15.13 6.24
C LEU A 55 4.19 -15.57 6.84
N LYS A 56 5.26 -14.92 6.39
CA LYS A 56 6.61 -15.10 6.90
C LYS A 56 6.71 -14.47 8.30
N PRO A 57 7.18 -15.20 9.33
CA PRO A 57 7.39 -14.62 10.63
C PRO A 57 8.47 -13.54 10.55
N ILE A 58 8.26 -12.44 11.25
CA ILE A 58 9.27 -11.42 11.53
C ILE A 58 9.71 -11.65 12.98
N THR A 59 11.01 -11.88 13.19
CA THR A 59 11.57 -12.25 14.50
C THR A 59 12.66 -11.26 14.94
N ASN A 60 13.10 -11.33 16.20
CA ASN A 60 14.06 -10.35 16.74
C ASN A 60 15.51 -10.61 16.28
N GLU A 61 15.76 -11.78 15.70
CA GLU A 61 17.06 -12.21 15.21
C GLU A 61 17.32 -11.74 13.77
N MET A 62 16.28 -11.28 13.06
CA MET A 62 16.37 -10.72 11.72
C MET A 62 17.00 -9.32 11.73
N ASN A 63 17.87 -9.05 10.75
CA ASN A 63 18.35 -7.70 10.48
C ASN A 63 17.34 -6.85 9.68
N ASP A 64 17.56 -5.54 9.59
CA ASP A 64 16.66 -4.59 8.93
C ASP A 64 16.31 -4.95 7.47
N GLU A 65 17.24 -5.55 6.71
CA GLU A 65 16.99 -5.98 5.33
C GLU A 65 16.09 -7.23 5.28
N GLU A 66 16.30 -8.18 6.20
CA GLU A 66 15.47 -9.38 6.34
C GLU A 66 14.05 -9.03 6.81
N VAL A 67 13.92 -8.10 7.76
CA VAL A 67 12.63 -7.54 8.22
C VAL A 67 11.93 -6.82 7.07
N ALA A 68 12.64 -5.99 6.29
CA ALA A 68 12.08 -5.32 5.12
C ALA A 68 11.60 -6.31 4.04
N ALA A 69 12.37 -7.37 3.78
CA ALA A 69 12.00 -8.42 2.82
C ALA A 69 10.75 -9.18 3.28
N ALA A 70 10.73 -9.66 4.53
CA ALA A 70 9.57 -10.35 5.09
C ALA A 70 8.31 -9.47 5.13
N THR A 71 8.46 -8.18 5.46
CA THR A 71 7.36 -7.21 5.42
C THR A 71 6.83 -7.01 4.00
N LYS A 72 7.71 -6.90 2.99
CA LYS A 72 7.30 -6.79 1.57
C LYS A 72 6.59 -8.06 1.06
N GLU A 73 7.08 -9.24 1.42
CA GLU A 73 6.45 -10.53 1.09
C GLU A 73 5.05 -10.62 1.71
N ASN A 74 4.94 -10.35 3.02
CA ASN A 74 3.67 -10.36 3.75
C ASN A 74 2.67 -9.34 3.17
N LEU A 75 3.11 -8.10 2.93
CA LEU A 75 2.27 -7.07 2.33
C LEU A 75 1.81 -7.43 0.90
N ALA A 76 2.62 -8.15 0.11
CA ALA A 76 2.26 -8.55 -1.24
C ALA A 76 1.20 -9.66 -1.25
N LEU A 77 1.35 -10.66 -0.36
CA LEU A 77 0.32 -11.67 -0.10
C LEU A 77 -0.98 -11.01 0.37
N ILE A 78 -0.88 -10.06 1.30
CA ILE A 78 -2.04 -9.36 1.86
C ILE A 78 -2.74 -8.49 0.80
N GLY A 79 -1.97 -7.78 -0.03
CA GLY A 79 -2.48 -7.01 -1.16
C GLY A 79 -3.21 -7.88 -2.19
N THR A 80 -2.61 -9.01 -2.57
CA THR A 80 -3.18 -9.97 -3.52
C THR A 80 -4.54 -10.49 -3.04
N GLU A 81 -4.62 -11.03 -1.81
CA GLU A 81 -5.89 -11.53 -1.28
C GLU A 81 -6.92 -10.41 -1.05
N THR A 82 -6.50 -9.21 -0.69
CA THR A 82 -7.41 -8.06 -0.53
C THR A 82 -8.01 -7.64 -1.88
N ALA A 83 -7.20 -7.54 -2.93
CA ALA A 83 -7.66 -7.27 -4.29
C ALA A 83 -8.65 -8.33 -4.77
N GLN A 84 -8.32 -9.61 -4.61
CA GLN A 84 -9.19 -10.73 -4.99
C GLN A 84 -10.54 -10.71 -4.25
N ARG A 85 -10.54 -10.46 -2.93
CA ARG A 85 -11.78 -10.34 -2.12
C ARG A 85 -12.66 -9.16 -2.52
N ILE A 86 -12.06 -8.06 -2.97
CA ILE A 86 -12.79 -6.89 -3.48
C ILE A 86 -13.35 -7.21 -4.87
N ILE A 87 -12.51 -7.63 -5.81
CA ILE A 87 -12.87 -7.96 -7.20
C ILE A 87 -14.01 -8.98 -7.25
N ALA A 88 -13.94 -10.06 -6.45
CA ALA A 88 -14.98 -11.08 -6.39
C ALA A 88 -16.37 -10.58 -5.91
N LYS A 89 -16.44 -9.37 -5.34
CA LYS A 89 -17.68 -8.71 -4.89
C LYS A 89 -18.09 -7.51 -5.74
N LEU A 90 -17.29 -7.12 -6.74
CA LEU A 90 -17.62 -5.99 -7.60
C LEU A 90 -18.68 -6.39 -8.64
N PRO A 91 -19.57 -5.46 -9.05
CA PRO A 91 -20.44 -5.65 -10.20
C PRO A 91 -19.67 -6.02 -11.48
N LYS A 92 -20.31 -6.79 -12.36
CA LYS A 92 -19.76 -7.08 -13.70
C LYS A 92 -19.50 -5.77 -14.46
N GLY A 93 -18.39 -5.70 -15.19
CA GLY A 93 -17.99 -4.51 -15.94
C GLY A 93 -17.21 -3.48 -15.15
N HIS A 94 -16.80 -3.78 -13.91
CA HIS A 94 -15.87 -2.92 -13.17
C HIS A 94 -14.53 -2.76 -13.92
N ASN A 95 -13.87 -1.62 -13.74
CA ASN A 95 -12.54 -1.34 -14.32
C ASN A 95 -11.40 -1.36 -13.28
N LEU A 96 -11.63 -1.90 -12.07
CA LEU A 96 -10.55 -2.18 -11.12
C LEU A 96 -9.59 -3.26 -11.66
N TYR A 97 -8.32 -2.88 -11.81
CA TYR A 97 -7.21 -3.79 -12.10
C TYR A 97 -6.46 -4.14 -10.82
N GLN A 98 -6.07 -5.41 -10.64
CA GLN A 98 -5.18 -5.83 -9.56
C GLN A 98 -3.74 -5.39 -9.87
N ALA A 99 -3.13 -4.61 -8.97
CA ALA A 99 -1.82 -3.97 -9.20
C ALA A 99 -0.95 -4.01 -7.93
N VAL A 100 -0.38 -5.18 -7.64
CA VAL A 100 0.37 -5.45 -6.40
C VAL A 100 1.78 -4.86 -6.47
N ARG A 101 2.07 -3.83 -5.66
CA ARG A 101 3.43 -3.26 -5.48
C ARG A 101 3.65 -2.88 -4.01
N THR A 102 4.73 -3.37 -3.39
CA THR A 102 5.02 -3.16 -1.97
C THR A 102 6.20 -2.24 -1.72
N SER A 103 6.14 -1.50 -0.61
CA SER A 103 7.21 -0.62 -0.12
C SER A 103 7.26 -0.67 1.41
N THR A 104 8.43 -0.41 1.98
CA THR A 104 8.67 -0.35 3.44
C THR A 104 9.31 0.97 3.83
N LEU A 105 9.17 1.37 5.09
CA LEU A 105 9.74 2.61 5.60
C LEU A 105 11.22 2.37 5.98
N LYS A 106 12.17 3.13 5.42
CA LYS A 106 13.61 2.90 5.73
C LYS A 106 13.94 3.04 7.23
N ALA A 107 13.21 3.89 7.96
CA ALA A 107 13.39 4.13 9.41
C ALA A 107 12.54 3.20 10.32
N ALA A 108 11.72 2.33 9.72
CA ALA A 108 10.91 1.33 10.42
C ALA A 108 10.64 0.18 9.43
N PRO A 109 11.62 -0.71 9.18
CA PRO A 109 11.55 -1.72 8.11
C PRO A 109 10.36 -2.68 8.21
N HIS A 110 9.83 -2.85 9.42
CA HIS A 110 8.63 -3.64 9.72
C HIS A 110 7.33 -2.96 9.26
N LEU A 111 7.34 -1.65 8.99
CA LEU A 111 6.20 -0.90 8.48
C LEU A 111 6.29 -0.69 6.97
N GLY A 112 5.15 -0.71 6.30
CA GLY A 112 5.07 -0.55 4.86
C GLY A 112 3.65 -0.46 4.30
N ALA A 113 3.58 -0.24 2.99
CA ALA A 113 2.33 -0.15 2.24
C ALA A 113 2.39 -1.01 0.97
N CYS A 114 1.23 -1.55 0.60
CA CYS A 114 1.00 -2.28 -0.64
C CYS A 114 -0.02 -1.52 -1.47
N LYS A 115 0.34 -1.06 -2.67
CA LYS A 115 -0.65 -0.84 -3.73
C LYS A 115 -1.22 -2.21 -4.07
N PHE A 116 -2.54 -2.36 -4.12
CA PHE A 116 -3.19 -3.61 -4.49
C PHE A 116 -4.13 -3.47 -5.69
N GLY A 117 -4.57 -2.25 -6.01
CA GLY A 117 -5.48 -2.00 -7.12
C GLY A 117 -5.26 -0.65 -7.79
N GLU A 118 -5.68 -0.55 -9.04
CA GLU A 118 -5.72 0.68 -9.84
C GLU A 118 -7.01 0.76 -10.64
N ILE A 119 -7.58 1.95 -10.73
CA ILE A 119 -8.79 2.28 -11.49
C ILE A 119 -8.45 3.46 -12.40
N ILE A 120 -8.72 3.33 -13.69
CA ILE A 120 -8.65 4.47 -14.61
C ILE A 120 -9.91 5.30 -14.40
N THR A 121 -9.76 6.56 -14.00
CA THR A 121 -10.90 7.47 -13.76
C THR A 121 -11.14 8.45 -14.90
N ASP A 122 -10.08 8.86 -15.62
CA ASP A 122 -10.20 9.71 -16.82
C ASP A 122 -9.00 9.55 -17.77
N TYR A 123 -9.14 10.04 -19.01
CA TYR A 123 -8.10 10.11 -20.04
C TYR A 123 -8.33 11.29 -20.98
N ASP A 124 -7.45 12.29 -20.94
CA ASP A 124 -7.56 13.54 -21.71
C ASP A 124 -6.77 13.51 -23.04
N HIS A 125 -6.46 12.31 -23.52
CA HIS A 125 -5.50 12.01 -24.59
C HIS A 125 -4.02 12.20 -24.25
N GLU A 126 -3.57 12.97 -23.26
CA GLU A 126 -2.13 13.13 -22.96
C GLU A 126 -1.70 12.37 -21.69
N LYS A 127 -2.60 12.28 -20.72
CA LYS A 127 -2.41 11.60 -19.43
C LYS A 127 -3.62 10.76 -19.04
N TYR A 128 -3.38 9.80 -18.17
CA TYR A 128 -4.42 9.08 -17.44
C TYR A 128 -4.52 9.63 -16.03
N ASP A 129 -5.75 9.91 -15.59
CA ASP A 129 -6.06 10.07 -14.19
C ASP A 129 -6.45 8.71 -13.60
N LEU A 130 -5.74 8.29 -12.56
CA LEU A 130 -5.90 7.00 -11.90
C LEU A 130 -6.32 7.19 -10.44
N MET A 131 -7.23 6.36 -9.93
CA MET A 131 -7.30 6.09 -8.49
C MET A 131 -6.46 4.86 -8.17
N GLN A 132 -5.32 5.06 -7.51
CA GLN A 132 -4.49 4.00 -6.95
C GLN A 132 -4.98 3.62 -5.55
N VAL A 133 -5.04 2.32 -5.26
CA VAL A 133 -5.64 1.79 -4.02
C VAL A 133 -4.61 1.02 -3.21
N PHE A 134 -4.50 1.35 -1.92
CA PHE A 134 -3.46 0.88 -1.03
C PHE A 134 -3.99 0.34 0.29
N LEU A 135 -3.21 -0.55 0.89
CA LEU A 135 -3.26 -0.89 2.32
C LEU A 135 -1.88 -0.68 2.96
N ALA A 136 -1.85 -0.30 4.23
CA ALA A 136 -0.65 -0.19 5.05
C ALA A 136 -0.86 -0.90 6.39
N ASN A 137 0.21 -1.48 6.93
CA ASN A 137 0.25 -2.13 8.25
C ASN A 137 0.49 -1.15 9.42
N PHE A 138 0.13 0.12 9.21
CA PHE A 138 0.21 1.21 10.19
C PHE A 138 -0.84 2.30 9.88
N SER A 139 -1.16 3.13 10.87
CA SER A 139 -1.91 4.37 10.66
C SER A 139 -0.95 5.50 10.30
N GLY A 140 -1.26 6.25 9.25
CA GLY A 140 -0.42 7.36 8.78
C GLY A 140 -1.22 8.61 8.45
N HIS A 141 -0.49 9.72 8.31
CA HIS A 141 -0.96 10.93 7.67
C HIS A 141 -0.54 10.92 6.19
N LEU A 142 -1.43 11.41 5.33
CA LEU A 142 -1.22 11.54 3.90
C LEU A 142 -1.06 13.03 3.54
N ASP A 143 0.02 13.36 2.83
CA ASP A 143 0.35 14.70 2.37
C ASP A 143 0.81 14.66 0.90
N THR A 144 -0.16 14.82 0.02
CA THR A 144 -0.06 14.85 -1.44
C THR A 144 0.54 16.13 -2.01
N SER A 145 0.84 17.14 -1.17
CA SER A 145 1.66 18.30 -1.60
C SER A 145 3.11 17.90 -1.88
N LYS A 146 3.55 16.76 -1.33
CA LYS A 146 4.88 16.20 -1.49
C LYS A 146 4.82 14.94 -2.36
N THR A 147 5.49 14.95 -3.51
CA THR A 147 5.61 13.75 -4.37
C THR A 147 6.45 12.65 -3.74
N ALA A 148 7.45 13.02 -2.94
CA ALA A 148 8.22 12.11 -2.09
C ALA A 148 7.75 12.20 -0.63
N ARG A 149 7.65 11.07 0.07
CA ARG A 149 7.28 10.99 1.51
C ARG A 149 5.85 11.46 1.82
N PHE A 150 4.92 11.31 0.87
CA PHE A 150 3.50 11.62 1.06
C PHE A 150 2.84 10.82 2.20
N LEU A 151 3.43 9.70 2.64
CA LEU A 151 2.89 8.86 3.71
C LEU A 151 3.84 8.84 4.92
N THR A 152 3.37 9.39 6.04
CA THR A 152 4.11 9.42 7.32
C THR A 152 3.36 8.62 8.40
N PRO A 153 3.99 7.65 9.08
CA PRO A 153 3.34 6.89 10.16
C PRO A 153 3.06 7.78 11.38
N MET A 154 1.90 7.63 12.01
CA MET A 154 1.55 8.35 13.24
C MET A 154 2.34 7.84 14.46
N ASN A 155 2.74 6.57 14.45
CA ASN A 155 3.55 5.93 15.49
C ASN A 155 4.28 4.71 14.88
N ARG A 156 5.17 4.06 15.66
CA ARG A 156 5.95 2.90 15.19
C ARG A 156 5.26 1.53 15.42
N ASN A 157 4.04 1.54 15.94
CA ASN A 157 3.28 0.32 16.18
C ASN A 157 2.59 -0.12 14.89
N TYR A 158 2.31 -1.41 14.81
CA TYR A 158 1.42 -1.92 13.79
C TYR A 158 -0.03 -1.50 14.03
N ASP A 159 -0.75 -1.33 12.93
CA ASP A 159 -2.16 -0.94 12.85
C ASP A 159 -2.66 -1.34 11.45
N GLN A 160 -3.80 -0.81 11.00
CA GLN A 160 -4.14 -0.88 9.59
C GLN A 160 -4.73 0.42 9.04
N MET A 161 -4.45 0.67 7.77
CA MET A 161 -5.03 1.77 7.01
C MET A 161 -5.22 1.38 5.55
N PHE A 162 -6.41 1.57 5.03
CA PHE A 162 -6.71 1.53 3.60
C PHE A 162 -6.84 2.96 3.09
N PHE A 163 -6.30 3.26 1.92
CA PHE A 163 -6.38 4.59 1.33
C PHE A 163 -6.37 4.55 -0.20
N GLY A 164 -6.97 5.55 -0.80
CA GLY A 164 -6.98 5.78 -2.24
C GLY A 164 -6.35 7.13 -2.58
N LEU A 165 -5.55 7.18 -3.64
CA LEU A 165 -4.88 8.39 -4.12
C LEU A 165 -5.22 8.62 -5.59
N HIS A 166 -5.56 9.86 -5.95
CA HIS A 166 -5.67 10.29 -7.33
C HIS A 166 -4.29 10.67 -7.86
N VAL A 167 -3.84 9.96 -8.90
CA VAL A 167 -2.48 10.06 -9.47
C VAL A 167 -2.60 10.27 -10.97
N GLN A 168 -1.84 11.21 -11.49
CA GLN A 168 -1.68 11.40 -12.94
C GLN A 168 -0.46 10.65 -13.44
N VAL A 169 -0.62 9.96 -14.56
CA VAL A 169 0.47 9.31 -15.29
C VAL A 169 0.42 9.68 -16.77
N ASP A 170 1.58 9.73 -17.42
CA ASP A 170 1.65 9.92 -18.88
C ASP A 170 1.20 8.67 -19.64
N ARG A 171 1.18 8.73 -20.99
CA ARG A 171 0.87 7.58 -21.86
C ARG A 171 1.79 6.37 -21.67
N ALA A 172 3.00 6.54 -21.13
CA ALA A 172 3.94 5.45 -20.84
C ALA A 172 3.77 4.90 -19.40
N GLY A 173 2.85 5.46 -18.61
CA GLY A 173 2.63 5.08 -17.22
C GLY A 173 3.63 5.70 -16.24
N ASN A 174 4.41 6.69 -16.67
CA ASN A 174 5.30 7.44 -15.77
C ASN A 174 4.49 8.38 -14.88
N PRO A 175 4.84 8.50 -13.59
CA PRO A 175 4.15 9.40 -12.67
C PRO A 175 4.36 10.89 -13.02
N LEU A 176 3.26 11.61 -13.22
CA LEU A 176 3.24 13.08 -13.35
C LEU A 176 3.00 13.77 -12.00
N GLY A 177 2.31 13.12 -11.06
CA GLY A 177 2.08 13.62 -9.71
C GLY A 177 0.74 13.18 -9.12
N PHE A 178 0.35 13.80 -8.01
CA PHE A 178 -1.00 13.64 -7.45
C PHE A 178 -1.96 14.62 -8.10
N ASN A 179 -3.16 14.16 -8.50
CA ASN A 179 -4.20 15.08 -8.96
C ASN A 179 -4.88 15.72 -7.75
N GLN A 180 -4.36 16.87 -7.32
CA GLN A 180 -4.86 17.57 -6.14
C GLN A 180 -6.26 18.21 -6.33
N SER A 181 -6.81 18.27 -7.55
CA SER A 181 -8.18 18.78 -7.77
C SER A 181 -9.28 17.76 -7.46
N LEU A 182 -8.92 16.49 -7.22
CA LEU A 182 -9.87 15.41 -6.93
C LEU A 182 -9.82 15.00 -5.45
N GLY A 183 -10.98 14.69 -4.87
CA GLY A 183 -11.09 14.27 -3.46
C GLY A 183 -10.61 15.35 -2.48
N SER A 184 -9.94 14.94 -1.41
CA SER A 184 -9.29 15.86 -0.45
C SER A 184 -7.84 16.06 -0.86
N ASN A 185 -7.56 17.07 -1.68
CA ASN A 185 -6.22 17.38 -2.22
C ASN A 185 -5.55 16.17 -2.92
N GLY A 186 -6.29 15.32 -3.62
CA GLY A 186 -5.78 14.09 -4.26
C GLY A 186 -5.87 12.84 -3.39
N ILE A 187 -6.37 12.93 -2.16
CA ILE A 187 -6.76 11.76 -1.35
C ILE A 187 -8.20 11.41 -1.67
N ALA A 188 -8.42 10.24 -2.29
CA ALA A 188 -9.75 9.75 -2.64
C ALA A 188 -10.50 9.23 -1.41
N PHE A 189 -9.80 8.52 -0.53
CA PHE A 189 -10.30 8.09 0.78
C PHE A 189 -9.16 7.69 1.72
N GLN A 190 -9.43 7.68 3.02
CA GLN A 190 -8.57 7.10 4.05
C GLN A 190 -9.47 6.48 5.15
N THR A 191 -9.27 5.20 5.47
CA THR A 191 -10.15 4.46 6.41
C THR A 191 -9.42 3.28 7.05
N LYS A 192 -9.87 2.86 8.25
CA LYS A 192 -9.43 1.60 8.88
C LYS A 192 -10.32 0.41 8.56
N ASN A 193 -11.45 0.63 7.88
CA ASN A 193 -12.50 -0.35 7.71
C ASN A 193 -12.51 -0.87 6.26
N LEU A 194 -12.31 -2.17 6.08
CA LEU A 194 -12.25 -2.82 4.75
C LEU A 194 -13.58 -2.70 3.97
N LEU A 195 -14.73 -2.68 4.63
CA LEU A 195 -16.03 -2.49 3.97
C LEU A 195 -16.20 -1.05 3.48
N SER A 196 -15.73 -0.05 4.25
CA SER A 196 -15.65 1.34 3.81
C SER A 196 -14.71 1.47 2.59
N ALA A 197 -13.53 0.86 2.63
CA ALA A 197 -12.61 0.83 1.49
C ALA A 197 -13.25 0.16 0.25
N PHE A 198 -13.93 -0.97 0.42
CA PHE A 198 -14.69 -1.64 -0.64
C PHE A 198 -15.70 -0.70 -1.30
N TYR A 199 -16.49 0.06 -0.53
CA TYR A 199 -17.46 0.98 -1.12
C TYR A 199 -16.82 2.10 -1.93
N HIS A 200 -15.71 2.70 -1.48
CA HIS A 200 -14.98 3.69 -2.27
C HIS A 200 -14.45 3.11 -3.59
N VAL A 201 -13.85 1.91 -3.51
CA VAL A 201 -13.33 1.19 -4.68
C VAL A 201 -14.46 0.79 -5.65
N ALA A 202 -15.61 0.35 -5.14
CA ALA A 202 -16.74 -0.07 -5.96
C ALA A 202 -17.43 1.09 -6.67
N VAL A 203 -17.63 2.23 -6.01
CA VAL A 203 -18.15 3.45 -6.66
C VAL A 203 -17.19 3.90 -7.77
N ALA A 204 -15.89 4.05 -7.46
CA ALA A 204 -14.91 4.52 -8.42
C ALA A 204 -14.72 3.55 -9.61
N SER A 205 -14.78 2.24 -9.38
CA SER A 205 -14.54 1.23 -10.43
C SER A 205 -15.74 0.91 -11.32
N THR A 206 -16.93 1.43 -11.00
CA THR A 206 -18.17 1.16 -11.75
C THR A 206 -18.90 2.41 -12.23
N GLY A 207 -18.56 3.58 -11.67
CA GLY A 207 -19.32 4.82 -11.88
C GLY A 207 -20.71 4.81 -11.22
N LEU A 208 -21.07 3.75 -10.47
CA LEU A 208 -22.39 3.64 -9.86
C LEU A 208 -22.48 4.46 -8.56
N PRO A 209 -23.62 5.13 -8.31
CA PRO A 209 -23.93 5.77 -7.04
C PRO A 209 -23.76 4.83 -5.83
N SER A 210 -23.35 5.40 -4.69
CA SER A 210 -22.98 4.63 -3.49
C SER A 210 -24.14 3.80 -2.95
N GLU A 211 -25.36 4.27 -3.16
CA GLU A 211 -26.64 3.71 -2.72
C GLU A 211 -26.94 2.42 -3.49
N ILE A 212 -26.69 2.42 -4.80
CA ILE A 212 -26.86 1.26 -5.69
C ILE A 212 -25.84 0.18 -5.33
N VAL A 213 -24.58 0.57 -5.11
CA VAL A 213 -23.53 -0.36 -4.65
C VAL A 213 -23.88 -0.98 -3.30
N LYS A 214 -24.36 -0.18 -2.32
CA LYS A 214 -24.78 -0.66 -1.00
C LYS A 214 -26.00 -1.57 -1.05
N ALA A 215 -26.97 -1.29 -1.94
CA ALA A 215 -28.15 -2.14 -2.12
C ALA A 215 -27.77 -3.48 -2.76
N GLY A 216 -27.00 -3.46 -3.85
CA GLY A 216 -26.50 -4.67 -4.52
C GLY A 216 -25.68 -5.57 -3.61
N HIS A 217 -24.81 -5.00 -2.76
CA HIS A 217 -24.00 -5.80 -1.83
C HIS A 217 -24.83 -6.48 -0.70
N ARG A 218 -26.04 -5.99 -0.40
CA ARG A 218 -26.92 -6.63 0.62
C ARG A 218 -27.79 -7.76 0.06
N ALA A 219 -27.82 -7.93 -1.26
CA ALA A 219 -28.74 -8.84 -1.95
C ALA A 219 -28.09 -10.17 -2.40
N GLY A 220 -26.82 -10.40 -2.08
CA GLY A 220 -26.06 -11.62 -2.40
C GLY A 220 -25.00 -11.95 -1.35
#